data_AF-L7FN99-F1
#
_entry.id   AF-L7FN99-F1
#
_cell.length_a   1.000
_cell.length_b   1.000
_cell.length_c   1.000
_cell.angle_alpha   90.00
_cell.angle_beta   90.00
_cell.angle_gamma   90.00
#
_symmetry.space_group_name_H-M   'P 1'
#
loop_
_entity.id
_entity.type
_entity.pdbx_description
1 polymer ?
#
loop_
_entity_poly.entity_id
_entity_poly.type
_entity_poly.pdbx_seq_one_letter_code
_entity_poly.pdbx_strand_id
1 'polypeptide(L)'
;MELIDSNTLRFNNPSGRFVIGGPMGDAGLTGRKIIIDTYGGWGARGGGAFSGKDSSKVDRSGAYCARWIAKSLVNAGLCKRATCPVELCHWYFTSIECLC
;
A
#
# COMPACT_ATOMS: atom_id res chain seq x y z
N MET A 1 -11.13 13.29 20.42
CA MET A 1 -11.52 11.88 20.30
C MET A 1 -10.41 11.07 20.91
N GLU A 2 -10.66 10.47 22.07
CA GLU A 2 -9.68 9.61 22.75
C GLU A 2 -9.71 8.24 22.06
N LEU A 3 -8.58 7.82 21.48
CA LEU A 3 -8.51 6.58 20.69
C LEU A 3 -8.25 5.34 21.56
N ILE A 4 -8.04 5.52 22.85
CA ILE A 4 -7.64 4.49 23.80
C ILE A 4 -8.54 4.61 25.02
N ASP A 5 -9.23 3.53 25.36
CA ASP A 5 -10.13 3.45 26.51
C ASP A 5 -9.94 2.13 27.27
N SER A 6 -10.78 1.88 28.27
CA SER A 6 -10.78 0.65 29.08
C SER A 6 -11.17 -0.60 28.30
N ASN A 7 -11.89 -0.46 27.18
CA ASN A 7 -12.32 -1.56 26.31
C ASN A 7 -11.30 -1.88 25.21
N THR A 8 -10.27 -1.04 25.05
CA THR A 8 -9.22 -1.23 24.05
C THR A 8 -8.37 -2.44 24.41
N LEU A 9 -8.50 -3.50 23.62
CA LEU A 9 -7.73 -4.73 23.81
C LEU A 9 -6.28 -4.52 23.41
N ARG A 10 -5.35 -4.91 24.30
CA ARG A 10 -3.91 -4.83 24.05
C ARG A 10 -3.30 -6.23 24.10
N PHE A 11 -2.74 -6.67 22.99
CA PHE A 11 -2.05 -7.95 22.88
C PHE A 11 -0.55 -7.70 22.71
N ASN A 12 0.21 -7.88 23.79
CA ASN A 12 1.66 -7.84 23.74
C ASN A 12 2.21 -9.26 23.72
N ASN A 13 2.89 -9.62 22.62
CA ASN A 13 3.46 -10.94 22.38
C ASN A 13 2.53 -12.11 22.78
N PRO A 14 1.32 -12.21 22.19
CA PRO A 14 0.38 -13.27 22.51
C PRO A 14 0.92 -14.69 22.20
N SER A 15 1.92 -14.79 21.31
CA SER A 15 2.62 -16.04 20.97
C SER A 15 3.71 -16.45 21.99
N GLY A 16 3.95 -15.64 23.03
CA GLY A 16 4.98 -15.89 24.05
C GLY A 16 6.34 -15.28 23.71
N ARG A 17 7.42 -15.97 24.09
CA ARG A 17 8.79 -15.46 23.91
C ARG A 17 9.20 -15.47 22.44
N PHE A 18 9.61 -14.32 21.92
CA PHE A 18 10.09 -14.17 20.55
C PHE A 18 11.62 -13.99 20.53
N VAL A 19 12.34 -15.12 20.62
CA VAL A 19 13.81 -15.16 20.77
C VAL A 19 14.53 -15.36 19.44
N ILE A 20 13.99 -16.21 18.56
CA ILE A 20 14.53 -16.47 17.22
C ILE A 20 13.70 -15.68 16.21
N GLY A 21 14.34 -14.88 15.37
CA GLY A 21 13.68 -14.06 14.36
C GLY A 21 14.57 -13.79 13.14
N GLY A 22 14.07 -12.97 12.22
CA GLY A 22 14.76 -12.65 10.97
C GLY A 22 14.83 -13.85 10.01
N PRO A 23 15.84 -13.91 9.11
CA PRO A 23 15.95 -14.95 8.10
C PRO A 23 16.08 -16.38 8.66
N MET A 24 16.50 -16.52 9.91
CA MET A 24 16.58 -17.81 10.62
C MET A 24 15.19 -18.35 10.98
N GLY A 25 14.20 -17.47 11.18
CA GLY A 25 12.85 -17.84 11.58
C GLY A 25 11.85 -17.95 10.43
N ASP A 26 12.05 -17.23 9.32
CA ASP A 26 11.21 -17.28 8.12
C ASP A 26 11.98 -16.78 6.89
N ALA A 27 11.77 -17.42 5.76
CA ALA A 27 12.45 -17.07 4.51
C ALA A 27 11.83 -15.80 3.89
N GLY A 28 12.64 -14.77 3.73
CA GLY A 28 12.23 -13.51 3.11
C GLY A 28 12.37 -13.53 1.59
N LEU A 29 11.33 -13.09 0.87
CA LEU A 29 11.40 -12.82 -0.57
C LEU A 29 10.91 -11.39 -0.89
N THR A 30 11.54 -10.77 -1.87
CA THR A 30 11.15 -9.46 -2.39
C THR A 30 9.70 -9.47 -2.88
N GLY A 31 8.92 -8.45 -2.54
CA GLY A 31 7.55 -8.31 -3.02
C GLY A 31 6.51 -9.20 -2.32
N ARG A 32 6.79 -9.70 -1.11
CA ARG A 32 5.84 -10.52 -0.33
C ARG A 32 5.02 -9.73 0.70
N LYS A 33 5.15 -8.40 0.73
CA LYS A 33 4.45 -7.50 1.66
C LYS A 33 3.73 -6.33 0.94
N ILE A 34 3.27 -6.55 -0.30
CA ILE A 34 2.74 -5.51 -1.20
C ILE A 34 1.49 -4.75 -0.72
N ILE A 35 0.72 -5.30 0.24
CA ILE A 35 -0.43 -4.63 0.86
C ILE A 35 0.02 -3.74 2.03
N ILE A 36 1.05 -4.19 2.75
CA ILE A 36 1.69 -3.43 3.82
C ILE A 36 2.45 -2.24 3.23
N ASP A 37 3.08 -2.42 2.06
CA ASP A 37 3.77 -1.36 1.33
C ASP A 37 2.84 -0.25 0.81
N THR A 38 1.53 -0.48 0.75
CA THR A 38 0.57 0.49 0.22
C THR A 38 -0.32 1.09 1.30
N TYR A 39 -1.51 0.55 1.47
CA TYR A 39 -2.59 1.19 2.22
C TYR A 39 -3.24 0.24 3.25
N GLY A 40 -2.58 -0.87 3.59
CA GLY A 40 -3.01 -1.75 4.69
C GLY A 40 -4.39 -2.36 4.51
N GLY A 41 -4.80 -2.64 3.27
CA GLY A 41 -6.12 -3.19 2.92
C GLY A 41 -7.17 -2.15 2.50
N TRP A 42 -6.86 -0.86 2.61
CA TRP A 42 -7.74 0.20 2.13
C TRP A 42 -7.55 0.51 0.63
N GLY A 43 -8.64 0.81 -0.07
CA GLY A 43 -8.60 1.11 -1.50
C GLY A 43 -8.40 -0.15 -2.35
N ALA A 44 -7.53 -0.10 -3.34
CA ALA A 44 -7.28 -1.21 -4.27
C ALA A 44 -5.77 -1.42 -4.50
N ARG A 45 -5.39 -2.63 -4.94
CA ARG A 45 -4.01 -3.01 -5.25
C ARG A 45 -3.92 -3.87 -6.51
N GLY A 46 -3.18 -3.41 -7.53
CA GLY A 46 -2.99 -4.13 -8.80
C GLY A 46 -1.95 -5.29 -8.80
N GLY A 47 -1.48 -5.77 -7.65
CA GLY A 47 -0.61 -6.95 -7.55
C GLY A 47 0.91 -6.78 -7.75
N GLY A 48 1.39 -5.83 -8.57
CA GLY A 48 2.82 -5.71 -8.89
C GLY A 48 3.71 -5.17 -7.77
N ALA A 49 4.74 -5.91 -7.32
CA ALA A 49 5.66 -5.47 -6.27
C ALA A 49 6.49 -4.22 -6.62
N PHE A 50 6.92 -3.46 -5.60
CA PHE A 50 7.72 -2.25 -5.79
C PHE A 50 9.22 -2.51 -5.75
N SER A 51 9.73 -3.16 -4.70
CA SER A 51 11.18 -3.38 -4.47
C SER A 51 11.84 -4.18 -5.59
N GLY A 52 13.10 -3.84 -5.92
CA GLY A 52 13.87 -4.50 -6.99
C GLY A 52 13.56 -4.03 -8.42
N LYS A 53 12.69 -3.04 -8.60
CA LYS A 53 12.34 -2.49 -9.92
C LYS A 53 12.88 -1.07 -10.09
N ASP A 54 13.39 -0.75 -11.27
CA ASP A 54 13.76 0.62 -11.63
C ASP A 54 12.50 1.47 -11.94
N SER A 55 12.66 2.78 -12.11
CA SER A 55 11.53 3.71 -12.30
C SER A 55 10.79 3.53 -13.63
N SER A 56 11.37 2.83 -14.62
CA SER A 56 10.66 2.51 -15.87
C SER A 56 9.55 1.48 -15.68
N LYS A 57 9.58 0.69 -14.59
CA LYS A 57 8.56 -0.33 -14.34
C LYS A 57 7.32 0.30 -13.72
N VAL A 58 6.24 0.27 -14.48
CA VAL A 58 5.01 1.00 -14.16
C VAL A 58 4.29 0.49 -12.91
N ASP A 59 4.55 -0.76 -12.50
CA ASP A 59 4.11 -1.25 -11.18
C ASP A 59 4.52 -0.34 -10.03
N ARG A 60 5.69 0.30 -10.14
CA ARG A 60 6.23 1.23 -9.15
C ARG A 60 5.87 2.67 -9.52
N SER A 61 6.28 3.14 -10.69
CA SER A 61 6.12 4.54 -11.08
C SER A 61 4.64 4.93 -11.27
N GLY A 62 3.83 4.06 -11.84
CA GLY A 62 2.38 4.26 -11.99
C GLY A 62 1.67 4.31 -10.63
N ALA A 63 2.00 3.41 -9.71
CA ALA A 63 1.44 3.43 -8.36
C ALA A 63 1.79 4.71 -7.59
N TYR A 64 3.02 5.22 -7.74
CA TYR A 64 3.45 6.48 -7.13
C TYR A 64 2.75 7.70 -7.78
N CYS A 65 2.54 7.67 -9.09
CA CYS A 65 1.76 8.70 -9.79
C CYS A 65 0.30 8.72 -9.29
N ALA A 66 -0.37 7.56 -9.21
CA ALA A 66 -1.72 7.46 -8.66
C ALA A 66 -1.82 7.99 -7.22
N ARG A 67 -0.83 7.70 -6.37
CA ARG A 67 -0.76 8.25 -5.02
C ARG A 67 -0.66 9.77 -5.05
N TRP A 68 0.17 10.33 -5.92
CA TRP A 68 0.32 11.77 -6.07
C TRP A 68 -0.98 12.43 -6.52
N ILE A 69 -1.66 11.88 -7.52
CA ILE A 69 -2.96 12.37 -8.00
C ILE A 69 -4.00 12.35 -6.86
N ALA A 70 -4.18 11.20 -6.21
CA ALA A 70 -5.17 11.04 -5.14
C ALA A 70 -4.90 12.00 -3.96
N LYS A 71 -3.63 12.19 -3.58
CA LYS A 71 -3.24 13.15 -2.54
C LYS A 71 -3.55 14.59 -2.95
N SER A 72 -3.28 14.95 -4.20
CA SER A 72 -3.53 16.29 -4.73
C SER A 72 -5.03 16.62 -4.79
N LEU A 73 -5.87 15.67 -5.18
CA LEU A 73 -7.34 15.85 -5.21
C LEU A 73 -7.90 16.12 -3.81
N VAL A 74 -7.47 15.34 -2.82
CA VAL A 74 -7.89 15.53 -1.42
C VAL A 74 -7.36 16.85 -0.87
N ASN A 75 -6.11 17.21 -1.18
CA ASN A 75 -5.51 18.47 -0.73
C ASN A 75 -6.17 19.70 -1.36
N ALA A 76 -6.66 19.59 -2.60
CA ALA A 76 -7.43 20.64 -3.27
C ALA A 76 -8.87 20.78 -2.73
N GLY A 77 -9.28 19.92 -1.79
CA GLY A 77 -10.63 19.95 -1.22
C GLY A 77 -11.72 19.44 -2.16
N LEU A 78 -11.35 18.81 -3.28
CA LEU A 78 -12.31 18.28 -4.26
C LEU A 78 -13.04 17.04 -3.74
N CYS A 79 -12.42 16.31 -2.81
CA CYS A 79 -12.99 15.11 -2.22
C CYS A 79 -12.40 14.83 -0.83
N LYS A 80 -13.15 14.07 0.00
CA LYS A 80 -12.67 13.61 1.31
C LYS A 80 -11.83 12.33 1.21
N ARG A 81 -12.04 11.56 0.15
CA ARG A 81 -11.32 10.32 -0.17
C ARG A 81 -11.13 10.28 -1.68
N ALA A 82 -10.09 9.59 -2.14
CA ALA A 82 -9.87 9.37 -3.56
C ALA A 82 -9.18 8.02 -3.76
N THR A 83 -9.62 7.26 -4.76
CA THR A 83 -8.99 6.04 -5.26
C THR A 83 -8.69 6.24 -6.73
N CYS A 84 -7.47 5.94 -7.14
CA CYS A 84 -6.99 6.21 -8.50
C CYS A 84 -6.39 4.93 -9.12
N PRO A 85 -7.20 4.02 -9.67
CA PRO A 85 -6.69 2.93 -10.50
C PRO A 85 -6.01 3.47 -11.76
N VAL A 86 -4.87 2.85 -12.10
CA VAL A 86 -4.13 3.09 -13.34
C VAL A 86 -4.01 1.76 -14.04
N GLU A 87 -4.41 1.72 -15.31
CA GLU A 87 -4.34 0.51 -16.13
C GLU A 87 -3.47 0.77 -17.35
N LEU A 88 -2.62 -0.21 -17.66
CA LEU A 88 -1.80 -0.20 -18.86
C LEU A 88 -1.93 -1.52 -19.58
N CYS A 89 -1.96 -1.44 -20.91
CA CYS A 89 -1.83 -2.57 -21.79
C CYS A 89 -0.49 -2.46 -22.51
N HIS A 90 0.45 -3.35 -22.16
CA HIS A 90 1.78 -3.39 -22.75
C HIS A 90 2.56 -2.07 -22.60
N TRP A 91 2.82 -1.34 -23.70
CA TRP A 91 3.49 -0.04 -23.73
C TRP A 91 2.53 1.15 -23.73
N TYR A 92 1.22 0.90 -23.78
CA TYR A 92 0.22 1.95 -23.88
C TYR A 92 -0.48 2.15 -22.55
N PHE A 93 -0.49 3.40 -22.13
CA PHE A 93 -1.34 3.87 -21.05
C PHE A 93 -2.80 3.75 -21.49
N THR A 94 -3.60 3.02 -20.72
CA THR A 94 -5.01 2.75 -21.06
C THR A 94 -5.91 3.77 -20.39
N SER A 95 -5.81 3.90 -19.07
CA SER A 95 -6.72 4.76 -18.30
C SER A 95 -6.12 5.14 -16.93
N ILE A 96 -6.51 6.33 -16.47
CA ILE A 96 -6.50 6.73 -15.06
C ILE A 96 -7.94 7.08 -14.74
N GLU A 97 -8.54 6.37 -13.80
CA GLU A 97 -9.86 6.71 -13.29
C GLU A 97 -9.70 7.22 -11.86
N CYS A 98 -10.32 8.34 -11.52
CA CYS A 98 -10.30 8.88 -10.16
C CYS A 98 -11.70 8.78 -9.57
N LEU A 99 -11.83 7.99 -8.52
CA LEU A 99 -13.08 7.76 -7.79
C LEU A 99 -12.97 8.46 -6.42
N CYS A 100 -13.77 9.50 -6.22
CA CYS A 100 -13.83 10.30 -4.99
C CYS A 100 -14.75 9.67 -3.94
#